data_AF-A0A163JL89-F1
#
_entry.id   AF-A0A163JL89-F1
#
_cell.length_a   1.000
_cell.length_b   1.000
_cell.length_c   1.000
_cell.angle_alpha   90.00
_cell.angle_beta   90.00
_cell.angle_gamma   90.00
#
_symmetry.space_group_name_H-M   'P 1'
#
loop_
_entity.id
_entity.type
_entity.pdbx_description
1 polymer ?
#
loop_
_entity_poly.entity_id
_entity_poly.type
_entity_poly.pdbx_seq_one_letter_code
_entity_poly.pdbx_strand_id
1 'polypeptide(L)'
;MDTLRLSIFDKNTIDVNKLDAALAFQIHGFNITFYLTRLTAKGIYTFVEIAHLRFPQSIEDLPSLLTLLNIKKLLGINDVF
;
A
#
# COMPACT_ATOMS: atom_id res chain seq x y z
N MET A 1 -10.15 6.50 -11.45
CA MET A 1 -10.39 7.68 -10.58
C MET A 1 -10.07 7.38 -9.11
N ASP A 2 -10.23 6.13 -8.65
CA ASP A 2 -10.15 5.82 -7.21
C ASP A 2 -8.73 5.97 -6.62
N THR A 3 -7.69 5.58 -7.36
CA THR A 3 -6.29 5.70 -6.90
C THR A 3 -5.86 7.17 -6.69
N LEU A 4 -6.33 8.08 -7.54
CA LEU A 4 -6.05 9.51 -7.37
C LEU A 4 -6.76 10.09 -6.14
N ARG A 5 -7.98 9.62 -5.85
CA ARG A 5 -8.69 10.03 -4.63
C ARG A 5 -7.97 9.51 -3.38
N LEU A 6 -7.45 8.28 -3.44
CA LEU A 6 -6.64 7.71 -2.38
C LEU A 6 -5.35 8.51 -2.14
N SER A 7 -4.62 8.88 -3.20
CA SER A 7 -3.39 9.67 -3.04
C SER A 7 -3.64 11.08 -2.47
N ILE A 8 -4.76 11.72 -2.85
CA ILE A 8 -5.18 13.00 -2.26
C ILE A 8 -5.56 12.82 -0.78
N PHE A 9 -6.29 11.75 -0.45
CA PHE A 9 -6.65 11.43 0.93
C PHE A 9 -5.42 11.21 1.82
N ASP A 10 -4.44 10.44 1.35
CA ASP A 10 -3.19 10.20 2.06
C ASP A 10 -2.38 11.48 2.28
N LYS A 11 -2.22 12.29 1.23
CA LYS A 11 -1.55 13.59 1.32
C LYS A 11 -2.23 14.48 2.37
N ASN A 12 -3.57 14.56 2.34
CA ASN A 12 -4.31 15.36 3.30
C ASN A 12 -4.19 14.81 4.74
N THR A 13 -4.16 13.49 4.89
CA THR A 13 -3.94 12.83 6.18
C THR A 13 -2.56 13.20 6.74
N ILE A 14 -1.52 13.18 5.91
CA ILE A 14 -0.18 13.65 6.26
C ILE A 14 -0.21 15.09 6.77
N ASP A 15 -0.84 15.99 6.02
CA ASP A 15 -0.83 17.42 6.35
C ASP A 15 -1.62 17.75 7.61
N VAL A 16 -2.82 17.18 7.74
CA VAL A 16 -3.72 17.45 8.87
C VAL A 16 -3.16 16.87 10.16
N ASN A 17 -2.57 15.67 10.10
CA ASN A 17 -2.09 14.96 11.27
C ASN A 17 -0.58 15.13 11.51
N LYS A 18 0.13 15.85 10.64
CA LYS A 18 1.58 16.08 10.70
C LYS A 18 2.38 14.77 10.74
N LEU A 19 2.04 13.84 9.86
CA LEU A 19 2.72 12.54 9.75
C LEU A 19 3.91 12.63 8.80
N ASP A 20 4.92 11.78 9.00
CA ASP A 20 6.04 11.67 8.05
C ASP A 20 5.65 10.92 6.76
N ALA A 21 4.68 10.00 6.89
CA ALA A 21 4.21 9.13 5.82
C ALA A 21 2.76 8.68 6.05
N ALA A 22 2.11 8.19 4.99
CA ALA A 22 0.86 7.44 5.06
C ALA A 22 0.98 6.17 4.22
N LEU A 23 0.52 5.04 4.78
CA LEU A 23 0.38 3.77 4.08
C LEU A 23 -1.09 3.58 3.73
N ALA A 24 -1.36 3.32 2.46
CA ALA A 24 -2.69 2.99 1.98
C ALA A 24 -2.66 1.69 1.17
N PHE A 25 -3.84 1.08 1.02
CA PHE A 25 -4.02 -0.04 0.12
C PHE A 25 -5.32 0.09 -0.66
N GLN A 26 -5.32 -0.40 -1.89
CA GLN A 26 -6.51 -0.49 -2.73
C GLN A 26 -6.77 -1.95 -3.08
N ILE A 27 -8.04 -2.35 -3.03
CA ILE A 27 -8.48 -3.70 -3.38
C ILE A 27 -9.29 -3.65 -4.67
N HIS A 28 -8.89 -4.45 -5.67
CA HIS A 28 -9.65 -4.67 -6.91
C HIS A 28 -9.84 -6.16 -7.15
N GLY A 29 -11.06 -6.65 -6.91
CA GLY A 29 -11.34 -8.09 -6.85
C GLY A 29 -10.51 -8.72 -5.73
N PHE A 30 -9.60 -9.62 -6.10
CA PHE A 30 -8.68 -10.27 -5.16
C PHE A 30 -7.27 -9.66 -5.16
N ASN A 31 -7.05 -8.57 -5.90
CA ASN A 31 -5.74 -7.90 -5.94
C ASN A 31 -5.70 -6.81 -4.88
N ILE A 32 -4.66 -6.82 -4.06
CA ILE A 32 -4.36 -5.81 -3.05
C ILE A 32 -3.07 -5.12 -3.45
N THR A 33 -3.15 -3.81 -3.71
CA THR A 33 -2.00 -2.97 -4.02
C THR A 33 -1.75 -2.00 -2.88
N PHE A 34 -0.52 -1.98 -2.38
CA PHE A 34 -0.08 -1.14 -1.27
C PHE A 34 0.68 0.07 -1.81
N TYR A 35 0.37 1.24 -1.27
CA TYR A 35 0.97 2.51 -1.64
C TYR A 35 1.55 3.22 -0.42
N LEU A 36 2.71 3.83 -0.61
CA LEU A 36 3.34 4.68 0.38
C LEU A 36 3.33 6.13 -0.11
N THR A 37 2.76 7.00 0.73
CA THR A 37 2.76 8.44 0.52
C THR A 37 3.74 9.12 1.47
N ARG A 38 4.66 9.94 0.95
CA ARG A 38 5.63 10.72 1.77
C ARG A 38 5.88 12.10 1.17
N LEU A 39 6.20 13.07 2.03
CA LEU A 39 6.74 14.36 1.60
C LEU A 39 8.24 14.21 1.30
N THR A 40 8.64 14.27 0.03
CA THR A 40 10.04 14.05 -0.38
C THR A 40 10.82 15.34 -0.60
N ALA A 41 10.12 16.43 -0.91
CA ALA A 41 10.66 17.78 -0.95
C ALA A 41 9.55 18.77 -0.62
N LYS A 42 9.90 20.03 -0.37
CA LYS A 42 8.93 21.07 0.02
C LYS A 42 7.77 21.15 -1.00
N GLY A 43 6.59 20.72 -0.58
CA GLY A 43 5.37 20.71 -1.40
C GLY A 43 5.27 19.56 -2.41
N ILE A 44 6.22 18.63 -2.42
CA ILE A 44 6.25 17.48 -3.34
C ILE A 44 6.02 16.20 -2.55
N TYR A 45 4.91 15.53 -2.85
CA TYR A 45 4.55 14.24 -2.29
C TYR A 45 4.80 13.15 -3.32
N THR A 46 5.40 12.05 -2.91
CA THR A 46 5.42 10.82 -3.69
C THR A 46 4.29 9.92 -3.25
N PHE A 47 3.65 9.25 -4.21
CA PHE A 47 2.65 8.20 -4.00
C PHE A 47 3.13 6.98 -4.79
N VAL A 48 3.73 6.02 -4.12
CA VAL A 48 4.48 4.93 -4.76
C VAL A 48 3.87 3.59 -4.42
N GLU A 49 3.61 2.75 -5.41
CA GLU A 49 3.28 1.35 -5.19
C GLU A 49 4.50 0.62 -4.60
N ILE A 50 4.34 0.03 -3.42
CA ILE A 50 5.42 -0.67 -2.71
C ILE A 50 5.22 -2.19 -2.71
N ALA A 51 3.99 -2.67 -2.89
CA ALA A 51 3.72 -4.09 -2.99
C ALA A 51 2.39 -4.36 -3.69
N HIS A 52 2.32 -5.51 -4.37
CA HIS A 52 1.10 -6.08 -4.92
C HIS A 52 1.00 -7.56 -4.54
N LEU A 53 -0.14 -7.92 -3.97
CA LEU A 53 -0.51 -9.26 -3.55
C LEU A 53 -1.85 -9.66 -4.15
N ARG A 54 -2.01 -10.95 -4.43
CA ARG A 54 -3.30 -11.53 -4.81
C ARG A 54 -3.79 -12.40 -3.66
N PHE A 55 -4.96 -12.07 -3.14
CA PHE A 55 -5.65 -12.86 -2.13
C PHE A 55 -6.23 -14.14 -2.76
N PRO A 56 -6.20 -15.26 -2.05
CA PRO A 56 -6.77 -16.52 -2.52
C PRO A 56 -8.28 -16.40 -2.69
N GLN A 57 -8.81 -17.11 -3.69
CA GLN A 57 -10.24 -17.08 -4.03
C GLN A 57 -11.01 -18.23 -3.37
N SER A 58 -10.28 -19.22 -2.87
CA SER A 58 -10.79 -20.43 -2.24
C SER A 58 -9.86 -20.88 -1.10
N ILE A 59 -10.28 -21.87 -0.30
CA ILE A 59 -9.45 -22.45 0.76
C ILE A 59 -8.28 -23.23 0.13
N GLU A 60 -8.53 -23.87 -1.00
CA GLU A 60 -7.56 -24.61 -1.80
C GLU A 60 -6.43 -23.69 -2.30
N ASP A 61 -6.73 -22.42 -2.56
CA ASP A 61 -5.76 -21.41 -2.98
C ASP A 61 -5.00 -20.77 -1.82
N LEU A 62 -5.43 -20.94 -0.57
CA LEU A 62 -4.82 -20.28 0.59
C LEU A 62 -3.30 -20.49 0.71
N PRO A 63 -2.73 -21.68 0.42
CA PRO A 63 -1.28 -21.87 0.44
C PRO A 63 -0.51 -20.93 -0.49
N SER A 64 -1.14 -20.45 -1.58
CA SER A 64 -0.52 -19.49 -2.50
C SER A 64 -0.26 -18.12 -1.84
N LEU A 65 -1.05 -17.75 -0.83
CA LEU A 65 -0.84 -16.53 -0.05
C LEU A 65 0.36 -16.68 0.89
N LEU A 66 0.53 -17.85 1.50
CA LEU A 66 1.51 -18.12 2.56
C LEU A 66 2.90 -18.48 2.01
N THR A 67 3.17 -18.18 0.74
CA THR A 67 4.49 -18.40 0.16
C THR A 67 5.53 -17.46 0.79
N LEU A 68 6.78 -17.93 0.88
CA LEU A 68 7.88 -17.12 1.39
C LEU A 68 8.03 -15.79 0.63
N LEU A 69 7.73 -15.78 -0.68
CA LEU A 69 7.72 -14.57 -1.50
C LEU A 69 6.72 -13.53 -0.97
N ASN A 70 5.48 -13.95 -0.71
CA ASN A 70 4.43 -13.05 -0.23
C ASN A 70 4.67 -12.60 1.21
N ILE A 71 5.18 -13.49 2.07
CA ILE A 71 5.60 -13.12 3.43
C ILE A 71 6.72 -12.08 3.38
N LYS A 72 7.74 -12.26 2.53
CA LYS A 72 8.81 -11.27 2.34
C LYS A 72 8.30 -9.94 1.81
N LYS A 73 7.34 -9.94 0.88
CA LYS A 73 6.68 -8.71 0.41
C LYS A 73 5.99 -7.98 1.56
N LEU A 74 5.23 -8.70 2.39
CA LEU A 74 4.53 -8.12 3.55
C LEU A 74 5.51 -7.56 4.58
N LEU A 75 6.60 -8.28 4.86
CA LEU A 75 7.68 -7.78 5.73
C LEU A 75 8.32 -6.51 5.15
N GLY A 76 8.57 -6.46 3.84
CA GLY A 76 9.11 -5.28 3.18
C GLY A 76 8.21 -4.04 3.29
N ILE A 77 6.88 -4.22 3.33
CA ILE A 77 5.94 -3.10 3.59
C ILE A 77 6.16 -2.55 5.00
N ASN A 78 6.33 -3.42 6.00
CA ASN A 78 6.56 -3.03 7.38
C ASN A 78 7.91 -2.32 7.58
N ASP A 79 8.96 -2.74 6.87
CA ASP A 79 10.29 -2.12 6.99
C ASP A 79 10.34 -0.73 6.33
N VAL A 80 9.43 -0.46 5.40
CA VAL A 80 9.38 0.77 4.61
C VAL A 80 8.32 1.73 5.13
N PHE A 81 7.48 1.37 6.11
CA PHE A 81 6.53 2.29 6.77
C PHE A 81 7.15 2.82 8.07
#